data_AF-A0A8T6H3N9-F1
#
_entry.id   AF-A0A8T6H3N9-F1
#
_cell.length_a   1.000
_cell.length_b   1.000
_cell.length_c   1.000
_cell.angle_alpha   90.00
_cell.angle_beta   90.00
_cell.angle_gamma   90.00
#
_symmetry.space_group_name_H-M   'P 1'
#
loop_
_entity.id
_entity.type
_entity.pdbx_description
1 polymer ?
#
loop_
_entity_poly.entity_id
_entity_poly.type
_entity_poly.pdbx_seq_one_letter_code
_entity_poly.pdbx_strand_id
1 'polypeptide(L)'
;MLLTIALVALLAGGGQAQEGEACEADALSRQQGAFAAYLAFDFANDAEQSLANLFRLGALYQTLALDCGYQPNEVEIDRMLEQTMRFVSLDDLILAQAVGTDLDAILDELETVYGDPLNGQLLYNGLTPALGGGELGCAGCHENEAVAPLTAGTWTRVDEIRLARPAFADYSHRRFLVESIVRPMAYITPDYAGMMPEIYGRQLTTQQLADLVAFLESQDQLLGSP
;
A
#
# COMPACT_ATOMS: atom_id res chain seq x y z
N MET A 1 12.28 13.92 22.37
CA MET A 1 13.30 13.10 21.68
C MET A 1 14.17 12.24 22.60
N LEU A 2 14.39 12.62 23.87
CA LEU A 2 15.13 11.77 24.83
C LEU A 2 14.28 10.69 25.53
N LEU A 3 12.95 10.85 25.57
CA LEU A 3 12.04 9.91 26.26
C LEU A 3 11.80 8.60 25.47
N THR A 4 11.94 8.64 24.14
CA THR A 4 11.74 7.48 23.25
C THR A 4 12.92 6.50 23.28
N ILE A 5 14.12 6.94 23.66
CA ILE A 5 15.32 6.09 23.70
C ILE A 5 15.37 5.22 24.98
N ALA A 6 14.81 5.72 26.09
CA ALA A 6 14.78 4.96 27.35
C ALA A 6 13.82 3.75 27.33
N LEU A 7 12.73 3.82 26.56
CA LEU A 7 11.77 2.71 26.47
C LEU A 7 12.31 1.55 25.60
N VAL A 8 13.08 1.86 24.56
CA VAL A 8 13.73 0.85 23.70
C VAL A 8 14.92 0.19 24.42
N ALA A 9 15.65 0.93 25.26
CA ALA A 9 16.80 0.40 25.99
C ALA A 9 16.43 -0.62 27.09
N LEU A 10 15.22 -0.54 27.67
CA LEU A 10 14.76 -1.52 28.65
C LEU A 10 14.33 -2.86 28.03
N LEU A 11 14.03 -2.89 26.73
CA LEU A 11 13.67 -4.10 25.98
C LEU A 11 14.88 -4.82 25.36
N ALA A 12 16.05 -4.18 25.32
CA ALA A 12 17.25 -4.72 24.68
C ALA A 12 18.29 -5.33 25.66
N GLY A 13 18.00 -5.33 26.96
CA GLY A 13 18.93 -5.75 28.01
C GLY A 13 18.68 -7.16 28.54
N GLY A 14 18.97 -8.19 27.75
CA GLY A 14 19.00 -9.58 28.23
C GLY A 14 18.82 -10.57 27.07
N GLY A 15 19.75 -11.52 26.95
CA GLY A 15 19.85 -12.41 25.81
C GLY A 15 18.59 -13.23 25.53
N GLN A 16 18.50 -13.70 24.29
CA GLN A 16 17.48 -14.61 23.72
C GLN A 16 16.69 -15.40 24.78
N ALA A 17 15.70 -14.76 25.39
CA ALA A 17 14.68 -15.47 26.13
C ALA A 17 13.92 -16.25 25.06
N GLN A 18 13.88 -17.58 25.18
CA GLN A 18 13.02 -18.40 24.34
C GLN A 18 11.61 -17.80 24.42
N GLU A 19 10.92 -17.68 23.28
CA GLU A 19 9.60 -17.01 23.16
C GLU A 19 8.58 -17.48 24.22
N GLY A 20 8.75 -18.67 24.81
CA GLY A 20 7.94 -19.18 25.92
C GLY A 20 8.22 -18.59 27.32
N GLU A 21 9.44 -18.12 27.61
CA GLU A 21 9.83 -17.65 28.96
C GLU A 21 9.28 -16.24 29.26
N ALA A 22 9.10 -15.41 28.22
CA ALA A 22 8.52 -14.07 28.34
C ALA A 22 7.03 -14.08 28.75
N CYS A 23 6.36 -15.23 28.56
CA CYS A 23 4.94 -15.43 28.80
C CYS A 23 4.65 -16.26 30.06
N GLU A 24 5.67 -16.59 30.85
CA GLU A 24 5.48 -17.20 32.16
C GLU A 24 4.82 -16.22 33.15
N ALA A 25 4.07 -16.73 34.12
CA ALA A 25 3.29 -15.92 35.06
C ALA A 25 4.14 -14.86 35.78
N ASP A 26 5.35 -15.21 36.21
CA ASP A 26 6.25 -14.28 36.90
C ASP A 26 6.80 -13.21 35.94
N ALA A 27 7.05 -13.56 34.68
CA ALA A 27 7.48 -12.60 33.65
C ALA A 27 6.34 -11.62 33.34
N LEU A 28 5.12 -12.12 33.15
CA LEU A 28 3.92 -11.32 32.92
C LEU A 28 3.63 -10.38 34.11
N SER A 29 3.77 -10.87 35.34
CA SER A 29 3.58 -10.06 36.54
C SER A 29 4.60 -8.92 36.63
N ARG A 30 5.87 -9.19 36.30
CA ARG A 30 6.91 -8.14 36.23
C ARG A 30 6.60 -7.12 35.14
N GLN A 31 6.15 -7.54 33.96
CA GLN A 31 5.78 -6.64 32.87
C GLN A 31 4.58 -5.76 33.22
N GLN A 32 3.53 -6.33 33.83
CA GLN A 32 2.38 -5.59 34.37
C GLN A 32 2.82 -4.52 35.39
N GLY A 33 3.70 -4.89 36.31
CA GLY A 33 4.27 -3.96 37.29
C GLY A 33 5.07 -2.83 36.63
N ALA A 34 5.84 -3.14 35.59
CA ALA A 34 6.57 -2.13 34.82
C ALA A 34 5.61 -1.16 34.13
N PHE A 35 4.57 -1.63 33.45
CA PHE A 35 3.60 -0.75 32.78
C PHE A 35 2.91 0.19 33.76
N ALA A 36 2.51 -0.30 34.93
CA ALA A 36 1.91 0.52 35.98
C ALA A 36 2.85 1.61 36.51
N ALA A 37 4.17 1.34 36.56
CA ALA A 37 5.15 2.32 36.98
C ALA A 37 5.39 3.42 35.92
N TYR A 38 5.32 3.08 34.63
CA TYR A 38 5.58 4.02 33.53
C TYR A 38 4.34 4.78 33.04
N LEU A 39 3.14 4.21 33.22
CA LEU A 39 1.87 4.77 32.77
C LEU A 39 0.99 5.15 33.95
N ALA A 40 1.50 6.05 34.80
CA ALA A 40 0.78 6.54 35.97
C ALA A 40 -0.49 7.32 35.58
N PHE A 41 -1.50 7.27 36.45
CA PHE A 41 -2.76 8.00 36.30
C PHE A 41 -2.89 9.05 37.40
N ASP A 42 -3.05 10.30 36.99
CA ASP A 42 -3.33 11.44 37.86
C ASP A 42 -4.45 12.29 37.26
N PHE A 43 -5.67 11.77 37.32
CA PHE A 43 -6.84 12.47 36.77
C PHE A 43 -7.16 13.79 37.47
N ALA A 44 -6.61 14.02 38.67
CA ALA A 44 -6.83 15.26 39.41
C ALA A 44 -5.99 16.41 38.86
N ASN A 45 -4.75 16.13 38.45
CA ASN A 45 -3.82 17.16 37.99
C ASN A 45 -3.56 17.14 36.47
N ASP A 46 -3.71 15.99 35.81
CA ASP A 46 -3.45 15.83 34.37
C ASP A 46 -4.36 14.76 33.75
N ALA A 47 -5.65 15.11 33.58
CA ALA A 47 -6.64 14.20 33.02
C ALA A 47 -6.34 13.79 31.57
N GLU A 48 -5.76 14.69 30.77
CA GLU A 48 -5.43 14.41 29.36
C GLU A 48 -4.32 13.36 29.26
N GLN A 49 -3.20 13.56 29.96
CA GLN A 49 -2.12 12.59 29.98
C GLN A 49 -2.57 11.26 30.62
N SER A 50 -3.45 11.30 31.63
CA SER A 50 -4.00 10.11 32.25
C SER A 50 -4.86 9.28 31.29
N LEU A 51 -5.70 9.94 30.47
CA LEU A 51 -6.45 9.27 29.39
C LEU A 51 -5.50 8.69 28.33
N ALA A 52 -4.46 9.43 27.94
CA ALA A 52 -3.46 8.93 27.00
C ALA A 52 -2.70 7.70 27.54
N ASN A 53 -2.33 7.73 28.83
CA ASN A 53 -1.69 6.60 29.50
C ASN A 53 -2.64 5.40 29.60
N LEU A 54 -3.93 5.62 29.84
CA LEU A 54 -4.93 4.55 29.89
C LEU A 54 -5.04 3.84 28.54
N PHE A 55 -5.11 4.60 27.44
CA PHE A 55 -5.14 4.04 26.09
C PHE A 55 -3.87 3.22 25.79
N ARG A 56 -2.68 3.76 26.10
CA ARG A 56 -1.40 3.07 25.91
C ARG A 56 -1.31 1.79 26.73
N LEU A 57 -1.78 1.80 27.98
CA LEU A 57 -1.77 0.62 28.85
C LEU A 57 -2.67 -0.49 28.28
N GLY A 58 -3.87 -0.13 27.80
CA GLY A 58 -4.76 -1.07 27.12
C GLY A 58 -4.12 -1.70 25.88
N ALA A 59 -3.49 -0.89 25.03
CA ALA A 59 -2.77 -1.37 23.84
C ALA A 59 -1.62 -2.33 24.21
N LEU A 60 -0.81 -1.99 25.22
CA LEU A 60 0.27 -2.87 25.69
C LEU A 60 -0.25 -4.23 26.19
N TYR A 61 -1.39 -4.25 26.88
CA TYR A 61 -1.97 -5.51 27.33
C TYR A 61 -2.54 -6.35 26.18
N GLN A 62 -3.13 -5.71 25.16
CA GLN A 62 -3.56 -6.42 23.96
C GLN A 62 -2.36 -7.06 23.24
N THR A 63 -1.30 -6.29 23.00
CA THR A 63 -0.05 -6.81 22.39
C THR A 63 0.53 -7.96 23.21
N LEU A 64 0.66 -7.79 24.53
CA LEU A 64 1.21 -8.84 25.39
C LEU A 64 0.40 -10.13 25.35
N ALA A 65 -0.94 -10.04 25.32
CA ALA A 65 -1.79 -11.22 25.21
C ALA A 65 -1.57 -11.95 23.87
N LEU A 66 -1.52 -11.21 22.76
CA LEU A 66 -1.31 -11.76 21.42
C LEU A 66 0.07 -12.42 21.29
N ASP A 67 1.12 -11.75 21.77
CA ASP A 67 2.50 -12.28 21.77
C ASP A 67 2.59 -13.58 22.60
N CYS A 68 1.77 -13.70 23.65
CA CYS A 68 1.67 -14.90 24.47
C CYS A 68 0.65 -15.94 23.97
N GLY A 69 0.25 -15.84 22.70
CA GLY A 69 -0.55 -16.85 22.02
C GLY A 69 -2.05 -16.79 22.27
N TYR A 70 -2.55 -15.72 22.92
CA TYR A 70 -3.99 -15.49 22.95
C TYR A 70 -4.52 -15.30 21.52
N GLN A 71 -5.61 -15.98 21.20
CA GLN A 71 -6.31 -15.85 19.93
C GLN A 71 -7.67 -15.19 20.20
N PRO A 72 -7.86 -13.92 19.82
CA PRO A 72 -9.15 -13.26 19.98
C PRO A 72 -10.25 -14.02 19.25
N ASN A 73 -11.43 -14.08 19.86
CA ASN A 73 -12.61 -14.62 19.17
C ASN A 73 -13.21 -13.57 18.22
N GLU A 74 -14.14 -14.00 17.37
CA GLU A 74 -14.82 -13.15 16.37
C GLU A 74 -15.40 -11.86 16.98
N VAL A 75 -16.07 -11.95 18.15
CA VAL A 75 -16.66 -10.79 18.82
C VAL A 75 -15.61 -9.78 19.28
N GLU A 76 -14.43 -10.25 19.70
CA GLU A 76 -13.32 -9.37 20.09
C GLU A 76 -12.68 -8.71 18.88
N ILE A 77 -12.50 -9.45 17.79
CA ILE A 77 -12.01 -8.93 16.51
C ILE A 77 -12.95 -7.84 15.99
N ASP A 78 -14.25 -8.11 15.95
CA ASP A 78 -15.26 -7.15 15.48
C ASP A 78 -15.23 -5.85 16.31
N ARG A 79 -15.09 -5.96 17.64
CA ARG A 79 -14.96 -4.78 18.51
C ARG A 79 -13.69 -3.99 18.23
N MET A 80 -12.56 -4.65 17.96
CA MET A 80 -11.30 -3.98 17.61
C MET A 80 -11.42 -3.25 16.26
N LEU A 81 -12.10 -3.87 15.28
CA LEU A 81 -12.40 -3.26 13.99
C LEU A 81 -13.32 -2.04 14.17
N GLU A 82 -14.42 -2.17 14.91
CA GLU A 82 -15.33 -1.07 15.22
C GLU A 82 -14.63 0.09 15.93
N GLN A 83 -13.72 -0.22 16.87
CA GLN A 83 -12.92 0.81 17.54
C GLN A 83 -11.99 1.53 16.57
N THR A 84 -11.34 0.80 15.66
CA THR A 84 -10.45 1.39 14.65
C THR A 84 -11.24 2.28 13.68
N MET A 85 -12.40 1.81 13.21
CA MET A 85 -13.28 2.54 12.30
C MET A 85 -13.92 3.80 12.91
N ARG A 86 -13.84 4.01 14.23
CA ARG A 86 -14.24 5.29 14.87
C ARG A 86 -13.25 6.41 14.63
N PHE A 87 -11.99 6.08 14.34
CA PHE A 87 -10.90 7.06 14.22
C PHE A 87 -10.37 7.19 12.81
N VAL A 88 -10.44 6.12 12.03
CA VAL A 88 -9.99 6.09 10.64
C VAL A 88 -11.19 5.78 9.76
N SER A 89 -11.45 6.64 8.77
CA SER A 89 -12.50 6.36 7.80
C SER A 89 -12.06 5.23 6.87
N LEU A 90 -13.02 4.51 6.29
CA LEU A 90 -12.72 3.53 5.25
C LEU A 90 -11.95 4.18 4.08
N ASP A 91 -12.28 5.43 3.75
CA ASP A 91 -11.61 6.19 2.70
C ASP A 91 -10.13 6.44 3.02
N ASP A 92 -9.78 6.75 4.27
CA ASP A 92 -8.39 6.93 4.69
C ASP A 92 -7.59 5.63 4.62
N LEU A 93 -8.22 4.50 4.99
CA LEU A 93 -7.60 3.18 4.86
C LEU A 93 -7.37 2.81 3.40
N ILE A 94 -8.35 3.07 2.53
CA ILE A 94 -8.23 2.88 1.09
C ILE A 94 -7.10 3.74 0.54
N LEU A 95 -7.06 5.03 0.87
CA LEU A 95 -6.01 5.93 0.40
C LEU A 95 -4.61 5.53 0.89
N ALA A 96 -4.50 4.96 2.09
CA ALA A 96 -3.22 4.45 2.62
C ALA A 96 -2.70 3.21 1.89
N GLN A 97 -3.56 2.49 1.15
CA GLN A 97 -3.19 1.33 0.32
C GLN A 97 -3.04 1.69 -1.16
N ALA A 98 -3.33 2.94 -1.53
CA ALA A 98 -3.21 3.39 -2.90
C ALA A 98 -1.75 3.63 -3.28
N VAL A 99 -1.41 3.28 -4.51
CA VAL A 99 -0.06 3.40 -5.08
C VAL A 99 0.43 4.85 -5.16
N GLY A 100 -0.49 5.81 -5.20
CA GLY A 100 -0.19 7.23 -5.28
C GLY A 100 0.30 7.69 -6.66
N THR A 101 1.03 8.79 -6.68
CA THR A 101 1.53 9.42 -7.93
C THR A 101 3.01 9.81 -7.87
N ASP A 102 3.71 9.46 -6.78
CA ASP A 102 5.14 9.65 -6.62
C ASP A 102 5.89 8.58 -7.42
N LEU A 103 6.35 8.95 -8.62
CA LEU A 103 6.95 7.99 -9.56
C LEU A 103 8.19 7.30 -9.01
N ASP A 104 9.03 8.02 -8.27
CA ASP A 104 10.30 7.45 -7.81
C ASP A 104 10.01 6.45 -6.68
N ALA A 105 9.11 6.79 -5.74
CA ALA A 105 8.66 5.86 -4.71
C ALA A 105 7.96 4.61 -5.28
N ILE A 106 7.12 4.80 -6.30
CA ILE A 106 6.44 3.68 -6.98
C ILE A 106 7.45 2.76 -7.66
N LEU A 107 8.42 3.32 -8.38
CA LEU A 107 9.42 2.51 -9.08
C LEU A 107 10.31 1.73 -8.10
N ASP A 108 10.72 2.35 -6.99
CA ASP A 108 11.47 1.69 -5.91
C ASP A 108 10.68 0.51 -5.32
N GLU A 109 9.37 0.68 -5.07
CA GLU A 109 8.54 -0.41 -4.55
C GLU A 109 8.37 -1.54 -5.59
N LEU A 110 8.16 -1.18 -6.86
CA LEU A 110 8.04 -2.12 -7.98
C LEU A 110 9.32 -2.92 -8.28
N GLU A 111 10.48 -2.58 -7.70
CA GLU A 111 11.67 -3.43 -7.77
C GLU A 111 11.50 -4.74 -6.98
N THR A 112 10.63 -4.73 -5.98
CA THR A 112 10.41 -5.88 -5.07
C THR A 112 9.07 -6.58 -5.29
N VAL A 113 8.21 -6.02 -6.14
CA VAL A 113 6.87 -6.52 -6.43
C VAL A 113 6.83 -7.12 -7.84
N TYR A 114 6.53 -8.42 -7.92
CA TYR A 114 6.38 -9.12 -9.19
C TYR A 114 4.93 -9.02 -9.67
N GLY A 115 4.73 -8.51 -10.89
CA GLY A 115 3.42 -8.46 -11.52
C GLY A 115 3.01 -9.78 -12.16
N ASP A 116 1.73 -10.14 -12.02
CA ASP A 116 1.09 -11.24 -12.74
C ASP A 116 0.34 -10.67 -13.97
N PRO A 117 0.81 -10.95 -15.21
CA PRO A 117 0.17 -10.41 -16.41
C PRO A 117 -1.25 -10.95 -16.64
N LEU A 118 -1.61 -12.11 -16.09
CA LEU A 118 -2.98 -12.63 -16.18
C LEU A 118 -3.91 -11.81 -15.27
N ASN A 119 -3.49 -11.52 -14.04
CA ASN A 119 -4.25 -10.62 -13.16
C ASN A 119 -4.30 -9.20 -13.73
N GLY A 120 -3.22 -8.73 -14.37
CA GLY A 120 -3.18 -7.46 -15.07
C GLY A 120 -4.20 -7.38 -16.19
N GLN A 121 -4.36 -8.45 -16.97
CA GLN A 121 -5.39 -8.54 -18.00
C GLN A 121 -6.80 -8.53 -17.40
N LEU A 122 -7.03 -9.21 -16.27
CA LEU A 122 -8.32 -9.18 -15.59
C LEU A 122 -8.65 -7.77 -15.08
N LEU A 123 -7.69 -7.08 -14.47
CA LEU A 123 -7.82 -5.70 -14.02
C LEU A 123 -8.12 -4.77 -15.20
N TYR A 124 -7.35 -4.85 -16.28
CA TYR A 124 -7.51 -4.04 -17.49
C TYR A 124 -8.92 -4.17 -18.10
N ASN A 125 -9.51 -5.37 -18.05
CA ASN A 125 -10.85 -5.66 -18.58
C ASN A 125 -11.98 -5.39 -17.56
N GLY A 126 -11.68 -4.90 -16.36
CA GLY A 126 -12.68 -4.70 -15.30
C GLY A 126 -13.27 -5.99 -14.76
N LEU A 127 -12.60 -7.14 -14.95
CA LEU A 127 -13.09 -8.46 -14.52
C LEU A 127 -12.73 -8.81 -13.07
N THR A 128 -11.89 -7.99 -12.45
CA THR A 128 -11.59 -8.04 -11.02
C THR A 128 -11.62 -6.62 -10.45
N PRO A 129 -12.07 -6.44 -9.20
CA PRO A 129 -12.12 -5.12 -8.59
C PRO A 129 -10.71 -4.55 -8.38
N ALA A 130 -10.62 -3.24 -8.58
CA ALA A 130 -9.52 -2.39 -8.17
C ALA A 130 -9.58 -2.11 -6.66
N LEU A 131 -8.66 -1.29 -6.15
CA LEU A 131 -8.70 -0.82 -4.78
C LEU A 131 -10.02 -0.09 -4.51
N GLY A 132 -10.67 -0.40 -3.38
CA GLY A 132 -11.99 0.15 -3.02
C GLY A 132 -13.18 -0.53 -3.71
N GLY A 133 -12.96 -1.60 -4.49
CA GLY A 133 -14.02 -2.46 -5.01
C GLY A 133 -14.63 -2.05 -6.35
N GLY A 134 -14.18 -0.95 -6.95
CA GLY A 134 -14.64 -0.51 -8.29
C GLY A 134 -13.96 -1.27 -9.43
N GLU A 135 -14.58 -1.31 -10.60
CA GLU A 135 -13.99 -1.87 -11.82
C GLU A 135 -13.15 -0.80 -12.55
N LEU A 136 -12.06 -1.21 -13.20
CA LEU A 136 -11.32 -0.34 -14.10
C LEU A 136 -11.94 -0.40 -15.51
N GLY A 137 -11.90 0.72 -16.22
CA GLY A 137 -12.44 0.85 -17.58
C GLY A 137 -11.38 0.94 -18.69
N CYS A 138 -10.20 0.35 -18.51
CA CYS A 138 -9.07 0.54 -19.44
C CYS A 138 -9.42 0.06 -20.87
N ALA A 139 -9.99 -1.15 -20.99
CA ALA A 139 -10.41 -1.72 -22.27
C ALA A 139 -11.41 -0.83 -23.04
N GLY A 140 -12.30 -0.15 -22.32
CA GLY A 140 -13.33 0.70 -22.94
C GLY A 140 -12.77 1.84 -23.81
N CYS A 141 -11.54 2.30 -23.54
CA CYS A 141 -10.85 3.30 -24.36
C CYS A 141 -9.76 2.68 -25.23
N HIS A 142 -8.98 1.74 -24.69
CA HIS A 142 -7.79 1.21 -25.35
C HIS A 142 -8.06 0.04 -26.33
N GLU A 143 -9.32 -0.25 -26.64
CA GLU A 143 -9.73 -1.09 -27.78
C GLU A 143 -10.28 -0.27 -28.96
N ASN A 144 -10.30 1.06 -28.83
CA ASN A 144 -10.79 1.98 -29.86
C ASN A 144 -9.73 3.03 -30.18
N GLU A 145 -9.02 2.82 -31.30
CA GLU A 145 -7.92 3.69 -31.75
C GLU A 145 -8.34 5.15 -31.97
N ALA A 146 -9.63 5.42 -32.18
CA ALA A 146 -10.15 6.80 -32.31
C ALA A 146 -10.19 7.56 -30.97
N VAL A 147 -10.08 6.87 -29.83
CA VAL A 147 -10.21 7.43 -28.47
C VAL A 147 -8.88 7.41 -27.73
N ALA A 148 -8.16 6.30 -27.79
CA ALA A 148 -6.87 6.10 -27.15
C ALA A 148 -5.96 5.19 -28.00
N PRO A 149 -4.63 5.20 -27.79
CA PRO A 149 -3.77 4.19 -28.39
C PRO A 149 -4.27 2.79 -28.05
N LEU A 150 -4.30 1.89 -29.03
CA LEU A 150 -4.70 0.50 -28.80
C LEU A 150 -3.82 -0.16 -27.73
N THR A 151 -4.33 -1.14 -27.00
CA THR A 151 -3.50 -1.91 -26.05
C THR A 151 -2.54 -2.85 -26.78
N ALA A 152 -2.99 -3.50 -27.86
CA ALA A 152 -2.13 -4.34 -28.68
C ALA A 152 -0.93 -3.54 -29.24
N GLY A 153 0.27 -4.09 -29.13
CA GLY A 153 1.51 -3.43 -29.56
C GLY A 153 1.95 -2.26 -28.67
N THR A 154 1.39 -2.11 -27.46
CA THR A 154 1.79 -1.04 -26.53
C THR A 154 3.26 -1.12 -26.20
N TRP A 155 3.77 -2.32 -25.90
CA TRP A 155 5.18 -2.51 -25.59
C TRP A 155 6.09 -2.05 -26.73
N THR A 156 5.80 -2.51 -27.95
CA THR A 156 6.55 -2.13 -29.15
C THR A 156 6.53 -0.63 -29.39
N ARG A 157 5.37 0.03 -29.23
CA ARG A 157 5.29 1.49 -29.41
C ARG A 157 6.05 2.24 -28.33
N VAL A 158 6.08 1.74 -27.09
CA VAL A 158 6.90 2.31 -26.02
C VAL A 158 8.38 2.22 -26.39
N ASP A 159 8.85 1.01 -26.73
CA ASP A 159 10.25 0.74 -27.06
C ASP A 159 10.71 1.51 -28.31
N GLU A 160 10.04 1.30 -29.44
CA GLU A 160 10.53 1.72 -30.74
C GLU A 160 10.16 3.17 -31.11
N ILE A 161 9.09 3.72 -30.52
CA ILE A 161 8.57 5.05 -30.89
C ILE A 161 8.68 6.05 -29.75
N ARG A 162 8.27 5.69 -28.52
CA ARG A 162 8.25 6.65 -27.40
C ARG A 162 9.66 6.87 -26.87
N LEU A 163 10.35 5.82 -26.44
CA LEU A 163 11.69 5.94 -25.86
C LEU A 163 12.76 6.36 -26.87
N ALA A 164 12.49 6.26 -28.18
CA ALA A 164 13.34 6.84 -29.22
C ALA A 164 13.37 8.39 -29.22
N ARG A 165 12.46 9.06 -28.50
CA ARG A 165 12.38 10.52 -28.47
C ARG A 165 13.39 11.10 -27.46
N PRO A 166 14.10 12.20 -27.79
CA PRO A 166 15.07 12.82 -26.87
C PRO A 166 14.51 13.21 -25.50
N ALA A 167 13.21 13.51 -25.41
CA ALA A 167 12.54 13.87 -24.15
C ALA A 167 12.46 12.70 -23.14
N PHE A 168 12.64 11.46 -23.61
CA PHE A 168 12.55 10.24 -22.80
C PHE A 168 13.89 9.48 -22.78
N ALA A 169 15.00 10.16 -23.05
CA ALA A 169 16.32 9.52 -23.13
C ALA A 169 16.74 8.80 -21.83
N ASP A 170 16.28 9.30 -20.68
CA ASP A 170 16.56 8.74 -19.36
C ASP A 170 15.40 7.87 -18.82
N TYR A 171 14.38 7.59 -19.63
CA TYR A 171 13.24 6.79 -19.20
C TYR A 171 13.50 5.30 -19.43
N SER A 172 13.13 4.48 -18.43
CA SER A 172 12.89 3.06 -18.65
C SER A 172 11.48 2.84 -19.20
N HIS A 173 11.24 1.70 -19.86
CA HIS A 173 9.90 1.30 -20.31
C HIS A 173 8.89 1.31 -19.16
N ARG A 174 9.28 0.72 -18.02
CA ARG A 174 8.45 0.67 -16.81
C ARG A 174 8.14 2.07 -16.28
N ARG A 175 9.09 3.00 -16.25
CA ARG A 175 8.82 4.41 -15.87
C ARG A 175 7.78 5.04 -16.79
N PHE A 176 7.92 4.86 -18.11
CA PHE A 176 6.97 5.41 -19.08
C PHE A 176 5.56 4.84 -18.89
N LEU A 177 5.43 3.53 -18.72
CA LEU A 177 4.14 2.86 -18.49
C LEU A 177 3.50 3.31 -17.17
N VAL A 178 4.26 3.32 -16.08
CA VAL A 178 3.80 3.76 -14.76
C VAL A 178 3.34 5.22 -14.81
N GLU A 179 4.14 6.13 -15.36
CA GLU A 179 3.77 7.55 -15.47
C GLU A 179 2.52 7.75 -16.32
N SER A 180 2.39 7.00 -17.41
CA SER A 180 1.18 7.05 -18.25
C SER A 180 -0.08 6.63 -17.50
N ILE A 181 0.03 5.75 -16.50
CA ILE A 181 -1.12 5.27 -15.71
C ILE A 181 -1.45 6.24 -14.57
N VAL A 182 -0.45 6.59 -13.75
CA VAL A 182 -0.70 7.36 -12.51
C VAL A 182 -0.69 8.87 -12.74
N ARG A 183 -0.12 9.34 -13.87
CA ARG A 183 -0.05 10.76 -14.27
C ARG A 183 -0.32 10.90 -15.78
N PRO A 184 -1.51 10.50 -16.29
CA PRO A 184 -1.77 10.41 -17.72
C PRO A 184 -1.68 11.73 -18.49
N MET A 185 -1.80 12.88 -17.80
CA MET A 185 -1.63 14.20 -18.42
C MET A 185 -0.17 14.69 -18.45
N ALA A 186 0.79 13.97 -17.86
CA ALA A 186 2.21 14.31 -17.94
C ALA A 186 2.74 14.19 -19.38
N TYR A 187 2.22 13.22 -20.14
CA TYR A 187 2.49 13.09 -21.56
C TYR A 187 1.25 12.57 -22.30
N ILE A 188 0.73 13.39 -23.20
CA ILE A 188 -0.35 13.01 -24.10
C ILE A 188 0.27 12.56 -25.43
N THR A 189 -0.07 11.34 -25.86
CA THR A 189 0.36 10.82 -27.16
C THR A 189 -0.18 11.74 -28.28
N PRO A 190 0.62 12.08 -29.30
CA PRO A 190 0.15 12.83 -30.46
C PRO A 190 -1.17 12.28 -31.02
N ASP A 191 -2.02 13.16 -31.52
CA ASP A 191 -3.33 12.85 -32.12
C ASP A 191 -4.44 12.41 -31.14
N TYR A 192 -4.15 12.35 -29.83
CA TYR A 192 -5.16 12.08 -28.80
C TYR A 192 -5.48 13.31 -27.93
N ALA A 193 -6.72 13.36 -27.42
CA ALA A 193 -7.22 14.47 -26.62
C ALA A 193 -6.88 14.39 -25.12
N GLY A 194 -6.20 13.33 -24.66
CA GLY A 194 -5.89 13.14 -23.23
C GLY A 194 -7.13 12.83 -22.39
N MET A 195 -7.85 11.76 -22.72
CA MET A 195 -9.09 11.39 -22.02
C MET A 195 -8.89 10.41 -20.85
N MET A 196 -7.66 9.96 -20.61
CA MET A 196 -7.37 8.98 -19.55
C MET A 196 -7.52 9.62 -18.15
N PRO A 197 -8.36 9.05 -17.24
CA PRO A 197 -8.61 9.63 -15.92
C PRO A 197 -7.38 9.75 -14.99
N GLU A 198 -7.20 10.91 -14.35
CA GLU A 198 -6.16 11.15 -13.31
C GLU A 198 -6.56 10.61 -11.93
N ILE A 199 -7.11 9.39 -11.87
CA ILE A 199 -7.59 8.79 -10.62
C ILE A 199 -6.90 7.47 -10.28
N TYR A 200 -6.17 6.86 -11.22
CA TYR A 200 -5.65 5.50 -11.06
C TYR A 200 -4.59 5.38 -9.96
N GLY A 201 -3.83 6.44 -9.68
CA GLY A 201 -2.96 6.48 -8.50
C GLY A 201 -3.70 6.31 -7.16
N ARG A 202 -5.02 6.58 -7.12
CA ARG A 202 -5.87 6.39 -5.93
C ARG A 202 -6.73 5.12 -5.99
N GLN A 203 -6.75 4.42 -7.13
CA GLN A 203 -7.60 3.25 -7.36
C GLN A 203 -6.80 1.95 -7.51
N LEU A 204 -5.47 2.03 -7.54
CA LEU A 204 -4.60 0.88 -7.66
C LEU A 204 -3.77 0.74 -6.40
N THR A 205 -3.55 -0.49 -5.94
CA THR A 205 -2.42 -0.82 -5.07
C THR A 205 -1.14 -0.97 -5.89
N THR A 206 0.02 -1.02 -5.24
CA THR A 206 1.30 -1.28 -5.95
C THR A 206 1.30 -2.62 -6.67
N GLN A 207 0.72 -3.69 -6.08
CA GLN A 207 0.58 -4.98 -6.75
C GLN A 207 -0.32 -4.89 -8.00
N GLN A 208 -1.46 -4.20 -7.93
CA GLN A 208 -2.36 -4.06 -9.07
C GLN A 208 -1.71 -3.26 -10.21
N LEU A 209 -0.91 -2.24 -9.88
CA LEU A 209 -0.12 -1.52 -10.87
C LEU A 209 0.98 -2.43 -11.48
N ALA A 210 1.66 -3.24 -10.66
CA ALA A 210 2.66 -4.19 -11.14
C ALA A 210 2.04 -5.20 -12.13
N ASP A 211 0.86 -5.73 -11.80
CA ASP A 211 0.11 -6.66 -12.64
C ASP A 211 -0.28 -6.01 -13.99
N LEU A 212 -0.83 -4.79 -13.95
CA LEU A 212 -1.17 -4.02 -15.15
C LEU A 212 0.06 -3.74 -16.02
N VAL A 213 1.17 -3.32 -15.41
CA VAL A 213 2.43 -3.07 -16.13
C VAL A 213 2.93 -4.37 -16.77
N ALA A 214 2.95 -5.48 -16.05
CA ALA A 214 3.36 -6.78 -16.60
C ALA A 214 2.47 -7.22 -17.78
N PHE A 215 1.16 -6.96 -17.70
CA PHE A 215 0.25 -7.19 -18.83
C PHE A 215 0.60 -6.31 -20.02
N LEU A 216 0.84 -5.01 -19.83
CA LEU A 216 1.22 -4.08 -20.91
C LEU A 216 2.59 -4.41 -21.52
N GLU A 217 3.55 -4.84 -20.70
CA GLU A 217 4.86 -5.37 -21.12
C GLU A 217 4.72 -6.60 -22.03
N SER A 218 3.64 -7.39 -21.87
CA SER A 218 3.34 -8.53 -22.76
C SER A 218 2.68 -8.15 -24.09
N GLN A 219 2.25 -6.89 -24.27
CA GLN A 219 1.57 -6.41 -25.48
C GLN A 219 2.56 -6.03 -26.58
N ASP A 220 3.36 -7.01 -27.01
CA ASP A 220 4.32 -6.85 -28.10
C ASP A 220 3.71 -7.25 -29.46
N GLN A 221 4.07 -6.52 -30.53
CA GLN A 221 3.65 -6.76 -31.90
C GLN A 221 4.75 -6.30 -32.87
N LEU A 222 5.10 -7.12 -33.86
CA LEU A 222 6.02 -6.68 -34.92
C LEU A 222 5.40 -5.53 -35.72
N LEU A 223 6.11 -4.39 -35.80
CA LEU A 223 5.68 -3.25 -36.62
C LEU A 223 5.49 -3.69 -38.09
N GLY A 224 4.31 -3.40 -38.65
CA GLY A 224 3.94 -3.79 -40.02
C GLY A 224 3.20 -5.12 -40.13
N SER A 225 2.91 -5.80 -39.02
CA SER A 225 1.95 -6.89 -38.99
C SER A 225 0.52 -6.31 -38.97
N PRO A 226 -0.42 -6.87 -39.76
CA PRO A 226 -1.82 -6.43 -39.76
C PRO A 226 -2.49 -6.61 -38.39
#